data_AF-A0A7Y1M7C5-F1
#
_entry.id   AF-A0A7Y1M7C5-F1
#
_cell.length_a   1.000
_cell.length_b   1.000
_cell.length_c   1.000
_cell.angle_alpha   90.00
_cell.angle_beta   90.00
_cell.angle_gamma   90.00
#
_symmetry.space_group_name_H-M   'P 1'
#
loop_
_entity.id
_entity.type
_entity.pdbx_description
1 polymer ?
#
loop_
_entity_poly.entity_id
_entity_poly.type
_entity_poly.pdbx_seq_one_letter_code
_entity_poly.pdbx_strand_id
1 'polypeptide(L)'
;MHEIISRSEAKKLGLKHYFTGKECPAGHLSKRLVSSYGCMQCGADWVAKERATNPEFLDRQRTISRENNRRRYQEDPEFRAKSKASSYSGWKRRFNTPEGKAQAYAWSKAWRAQNPDKVREMGAAYRRNNPEKMAIAYAVRASVKRLGKIKSDSYVIEALGYSRIEFKQHMESLFEEGMTWENYGEWQIDHVRPVTLFIKDENLNTLEIHALSNLQPLWAEQNMAKGAKYSRPPLDETDQMPST
;
A
#
# COMPACT_ATOMS: atom_id res chain seq x y z
N MET A 1 -45.87 -0.54 18.80
CA MET A 1 -46.84 0.51 19.19
C MET A 1 -46.05 1.77 19.49
N HIS A 2 -46.29 2.88 18.78
CA HIS A 2 -45.57 4.12 19.06
C HIS A 2 -46.17 4.78 20.29
N GLU A 3 -45.33 5.13 21.26
CA GLU A 3 -45.74 5.91 22.42
C GLU A 3 -46.29 7.27 21.96
N ILE A 4 -47.51 7.60 22.41
CA ILE A 4 -48.16 8.86 22.09
C ILE A 4 -47.58 9.92 23.03
N ILE A 5 -46.83 10.86 22.46
CA ILE A 5 -46.15 11.92 23.18
C ILE A 5 -46.38 13.26 22.48
N SER A 6 -46.71 14.28 23.27
CA SER A 6 -46.86 15.63 22.75
C SER A 6 -45.50 16.24 22.37
N ARG A 7 -45.52 17.28 21.53
CA ARG A 7 -44.30 18.00 21.16
C ARG A 7 -43.63 18.66 22.36
N SER A 8 -44.40 19.19 23.29
CA SER A 8 -43.88 19.87 24.49
C SER A 8 -43.15 18.88 25.39
N GLU A 9 -43.71 17.69 25.60
CA GLU A 9 -43.06 16.61 26.35
C GLU A 9 -41.81 16.11 25.61
N ALA A 10 -41.90 15.86 24.31
CA ALA A 10 -40.74 15.45 23.51
C ALA A 10 -39.61 16.49 23.56
N LYS A 11 -39.94 17.78 23.56
CA LYS A 11 -38.95 18.87 23.71
C LYS A 11 -38.32 18.86 25.11
N LYS A 12 -39.09 18.64 26.17
CA LYS A 12 -38.57 18.51 27.55
C LYS A 12 -37.62 17.31 27.69
N LEU A 13 -37.94 16.20 27.01
CA LEU A 13 -37.10 14.99 26.99
C LEU A 13 -35.91 15.07 26.02
N GLY A 14 -35.72 16.19 25.31
CA GLY A 14 -34.64 16.32 24.32
C GLY A 14 -34.78 15.41 23.09
N LEU A 15 -35.98 14.88 22.83
CA LEU A 15 -36.24 14.03 21.69
C LEU A 15 -36.29 14.86 20.40
N LYS A 16 -35.85 14.26 19.29
CA LYS A 16 -35.86 14.90 17.97
C LYS A 16 -37.22 14.78 17.26
N HIS A 17 -38.04 13.84 17.70
CA HIS A 17 -39.32 13.49 17.08
C HIS A 17 -40.38 13.22 18.15
N TYR A 18 -41.64 13.39 17.79
CA TYR A 18 -42.81 13.08 18.63
C TYR A 18 -43.90 12.41 17.79
N PHE A 19 -44.88 11.77 18.44
CA PHE A 19 -45.97 11.07 17.78
C PHE A 19 -47.28 11.32 18.50
N THR A 20 -48.27 11.86 17.80
CA THR A 20 -49.56 12.25 18.41
C THR A 20 -50.65 11.21 18.22
N GLY A 21 -50.37 10.07 17.57
CA GLY A 21 -51.40 9.09 17.20
C GLY A 21 -52.41 9.58 16.15
N LYS A 22 -52.21 10.78 15.59
CA LYS A 22 -53.10 11.43 14.63
C LYS A 22 -52.42 11.54 13.26
N GLU A 23 -53.21 11.36 12.21
CA GLU A 23 -52.77 11.52 10.83
C GLU A 23 -52.33 12.96 10.53
N CYS A 24 -51.48 13.12 9.51
CA CYS A 24 -51.18 14.43 8.95
C CYS A 24 -52.20 14.84 7.88
N PRO A 25 -52.18 16.11 7.41
CA PRO A 25 -53.09 16.55 6.37
C PRO A 25 -52.99 15.75 5.05
N ALA A 26 -51.86 15.08 4.82
CA ALA A 26 -51.67 14.16 3.70
C ALA A 26 -52.08 12.70 4.02
N GLY A 27 -52.71 12.44 5.17
CA GLY A 27 -53.18 11.12 5.60
C GLY A 27 -52.13 10.22 6.28
N HIS A 28 -50.90 10.68 6.51
CA HIS A 28 -49.86 9.83 7.10
C HIS A 28 -49.97 9.70 8.62
N LEU A 29 -50.01 8.47 9.12
CA LEU A 29 -49.85 8.15 10.54
C LEU A 29 -48.36 7.96 10.87
N SER A 30 -47.63 9.06 11.05
CA SER A 30 -46.17 9.06 11.23
C SER A 30 -45.71 9.99 12.36
N LYS A 31 -44.50 9.73 12.87
CA LYS A 31 -43.76 10.66 13.72
C LYS A 31 -43.56 12.01 13.01
N ARG A 32 -43.42 13.05 13.83
CA ARG A 32 -43.20 14.44 13.40
C ARG A 32 -41.94 15.01 14.02
N LEU A 33 -41.31 15.93 13.30
CA LEU A 33 -40.10 16.64 13.76
C LEU A 33 -40.45 17.63 14.86
N VAL A 34 -39.72 17.58 15.97
CA VAL A 34 -39.89 18.56 17.07
C VAL A 34 -39.54 19.98 16.61
N SER A 35 -38.57 20.12 15.71
CA SER A 35 -38.11 21.41 15.18
C SER A 35 -39.17 22.11 14.33
N SER A 36 -39.78 21.41 13.37
CA SER A 36 -40.59 22.03 12.29
C SER A 36 -42.04 21.58 12.22
N TYR A 37 -42.51 20.69 13.11
CA TYR A 37 -43.84 20.06 13.04
C TYR A 37 -44.05 19.15 11.79
N GLY A 38 -43.04 19.04 10.93
CA GLY A 38 -43.09 18.28 9.69
C GLY A 38 -43.30 16.79 9.92
N CYS A 39 -44.22 16.19 9.17
CA CYS A 39 -44.42 14.74 9.14
C CYS A 39 -43.21 14.07 8.48
N MET A 40 -42.63 13.06 9.14
CA MET A 40 -41.46 12.35 8.61
C MET A 40 -41.76 11.61 7.31
N GLN A 41 -42.95 11.03 7.17
CA GLN A 41 -43.35 10.36 5.93
C GLN A 41 -43.52 11.36 4.78
N CYS A 42 -44.18 12.50 5.00
CA CYS A 42 -44.26 13.56 3.98
C CYS A 42 -42.87 14.00 3.48
N GLY A 43 -41.89 14.10 4.39
CA GLY A 43 -40.51 14.41 4.01
C GLY A 43 -39.87 13.28 3.18
N ALA A 44 -40.11 12.03 3.54
CA ALA A 44 -39.63 10.88 2.78
C ALA A 44 -40.24 10.82 1.38
N ASP A 45 -41.54 11.06 1.25
CA ASP A 45 -42.25 11.07 -0.04
C ASP A 45 -41.75 12.19 -0.95
N TRP A 46 -41.49 13.37 -0.38
CA TRP A 46 -40.86 14.46 -1.11
C TRP A 46 -39.48 14.08 -1.64
N VAL A 47 -38.62 13.48 -0.79
CA VAL A 47 -37.30 13.01 -1.21
C VAL A 47 -37.42 11.91 -2.29
N ALA A 48 -38.37 11.01 -2.17
CA ALA A 48 -38.61 9.95 -3.16
C ALA A 48 -39.02 10.55 -4.51
N LYS A 49 -39.92 11.54 -4.49
CA LYS A 49 -40.32 12.29 -5.68
C LYS A 49 -39.14 13.01 -6.32
N GLU A 50 -38.36 13.76 -5.55
CA GLU A 50 -37.16 14.45 -6.04
C GLU A 50 -36.16 13.49 -6.69
N ARG A 51 -35.93 12.32 -6.09
CA ARG A 51 -35.04 11.31 -6.69
C ARG A 51 -35.55 10.79 -8.04
N ALA A 52 -36.87 10.71 -8.23
CA ALA A 52 -37.47 10.25 -9.47
C ALA A 52 -37.46 11.33 -10.56
N THR A 53 -37.65 12.59 -10.18
CA THR A 53 -37.82 13.71 -11.14
C THR A 53 -36.55 14.50 -11.40
N ASN A 54 -35.56 14.42 -10.51
CA ASN A 54 -34.33 15.21 -10.55
C ASN A 54 -33.08 14.30 -10.44
N PRO A 55 -32.48 13.90 -11.58
CA PRO A 55 -31.30 13.04 -11.60
C PRO A 55 -30.10 13.61 -10.82
N GLU A 56 -29.98 14.93 -10.72
CA GLU A 56 -28.88 15.60 -10.03
C GLU A 56 -29.10 15.74 -8.51
N PHE A 57 -30.31 15.50 -8.01
CA PHE A 57 -30.65 15.68 -6.60
C PHE A 57 -29.67 14.94 -5.68
N LEU A 58 -29.37 13.68 -6.00
CA LEU A 58 -28.46 12.86 -5.20
C LEU A 58 -27.02 13.37 -5.24
N ASP A 59 -26.55 13.85 -6.39
CA ASP A 59 -25.20 14.38 -6.50
C ASP A 59 -25.05 15.69 -5.70
N ARG A 60 -26.01 16.61 -5.86
CA ARG A 60 -26.09 17.84 -5.07
C ARG A 60 -26.09 17.57 -3.56
N GLN A 61 -26.91 16.62 -3.11
CA GLN A 61 -26.96 16.24 -1.69
C GLN A 61 -25.65 15.63 -1.20
N ARG A 62 -24.97 14.82 -2.03
CA ARG A 62 -23.64 14.28 -1.71
C ARG A 62 -22.60 15.38 -1.59
N THR A 63 -22.60 16.34 -2.51
CA THR A 63 -21.68 17.48 -2.50
C THR A 63 -21.87 18.31 -1.23
N ILE A 64 -23.11 18.69 -0.91
CA ILE A 64 -23.45 19.41 0.33
C ILE A 64 -23.02 18.60 1.56
N SER A 65 -23.25 17.29 1.58
CA SER A 65 -22.85 16.44 2.71
C SER A 65 -21.33 16.37 2.88
N ARG A 66 -20.58 16.24 1.77
CA ARG A 66 -19.12 16.23 1.77
C ARG A 66 -18.56 17.55 2.30
N GLU A 67 -19.07 18.68 1.82
CA GLU A 67 -18.64 20.01 2.26
C GLU A 67 -18.95 20.24 3.74
N ASN A 68 -20.16 19.90 4.18
CA ASN A 68 -20.52 20.00 5.60
C ASN A 68 -19.66 19.10 6.49
N ASN A 69 -19.40 17.86 6.08
CA ASN A 69 -18.53 16.96 6.83
C ASN A 69 -17.09 17.47 6.85
N ARG A 70 -16.59 18.03 5.73
CA ARG A 70 -15.26 18.65 5.66
C ARG A 70 -15.15 19.83 6.63
N ARG A 71 -16.13 20.72 6.60
CA ARG A 71 -16.23 21.87 7.50
C ARG A 71 -16.27 21.43 8.95
N ARG A 72 -17.15 20.49 9.32
CA ARG A 72 -17.21 19.92 10.67
C ARG A 72 -15.90 19.26 11.09
N TYR A 73 -15.23 18.54 10.19
CA TYR A 73 -13.94 17.94 10.51
C TYR A 73 -12.86 19.00 10.82
N GLN A 74 -12.94 20.17 10.19
CA GLN A 74 -12.05 21.31 10.44
C GLN A 74 -12.43 22.08 11.72
N GLU A 75 -13.71 22.32 11.97
CA GLU A 75 -14.18 23.22 13.03
C GLU A 75 -14.53 22.52 14.35
N ASP A 76 -14.91 21.24 14.33
CA ASP A 76 -15.43 20.49 15.48
C ASP A 76 -14.43 19.40 15.89
N PRO A 77 -13.65 19.62 16.97
CA PRO A 77 -12.67 18.65 17.47
C PRO A 77 -13.30 17.32 17.89
N GLU A 78 -14.52 17.31 18.43
CA GLU A 78 -15.19 16.08 18.84
C GLU A 78 -15.60 15.25 17.61
N PHE A 79 -16.16 15.90 16.59
CA PHE A 79 -16.47 15.23 15.32
C PHE A 79 -15.22 14.67 14.66
N ARG A 80 -14.11 15.41 14.68
CA ARG A 80 -12.81 14.94 14.19
C ARG A 80 -12.33 13.71 14.96
N ALA A 81 -12.38 13.75 16.29
CA ALA A 81 -11.96 12.64 17.14
C ALA A 81 -12.80 11.38 16.89
N LYS A 82 -14.13 11.51 16.86
CA LYS A 82 -15.05 10.40 16.53
C LYS A 82 -14.81 9.84 15.13
N SER A 83 -14.59 10.70 14.14
CA SER A 83 -14.29 10.28 12.77
C SER A 83 -12.98 9.49 12.68
N LYS A 84 -11.93 9.96 13.38
CA LYS A 84 -10.64 9.23 13.48
C LYS A 84 -10.81 7.89 14.18
N ALA A 85 -11.49 7.85 15.33
CA ALA A 85 -11.73 6.61 16.07
C ALA A 85 -12.50 5.58 15.25
N SER A 86 -13.54 6.01 14.52
CA SER A 86 -14.31 5.15 13.62
C SER A 86 -13.43 4.61 12.49
N SER A 87 -12.67 5.46 11.81
CA SER A 87 -11.74 5.04 10.74
C SER A 87 -10.71 4.03 11.27
N TYR A 88 -10.09 4.32 12.42
CA TYR A 88 -9.13 3.43 13.06
C TYR A 88 -9.74 2.08 13.45
N SER A 89 -10.96 2.07 14.00
CA SER A 89 -11.67 0.82 14.32
C SER A 89 -11.96 -0.03 13.07
N GLY A 90 -12.34 0.62 11.95
CA GLY A 90 -12.56 -0.04 10.67
C GLY A 90 -11.27 -0.61 10.09
N TRP A 91 -10.18 0.16 10.15
CA TRP A 91 -8.84 -0.30 9.76
C TRP A 91 -8.39 -1.50 10.62
N LYS A 92 -8.53 -1.41 11.95
CA LYS A 92 -8.17 -2.49 12.88
C LYS A 92 -8.96 -3.77 12.58
N ARG A 93 -10.26 -3.67 12.35
CA ARG A 93 -11.09 -4.82 11.96
C ARG A 93 -10.65 -5.43 10.63
N ARG A 94 -10.24 -4.62 9.65
CA ARG A 94 -9.82 -5.10 8.34
C ARG A 94 -8.40 -5.69 8.32
N PHE A 95 -7.49 -5.15 9.11
CA PHE A 95 -6.06 -5.47 8.99
C PHE A 95 -5.43 -6.09 10.23
N ASN A 96 -6.07 -6.02 11.40
CA ASN A 96 -5.52 -6.58 12.65
C ASN A 96 -6.23 -7.85 13.13
N THR A 97 -7.36 -8.24 12.55
CA THR A 97 -8.00 -9.54 12.86
C THR A 97 -7.69 -10.57 11.77
N PRO A 98 -7.62 -11.87 12.10
CA PRO A 98 -7.43 -12.94 11.11
C PRO A 98 -8.50 -12.92 10.00
N GLU A 99 -9.77 -12.71 10.37
CA GLU A 99 -10.90 -12.71 9.45
C GLU A 99 -10.84 -11.51 8.50
N GLY A 100 -10.53 -10.32 9.03
CA GLY A 100 -10.37 -9.12 8.23
C GLY A 100 -9.24 -9.26 7.22
N LYS A 101 -8.09 -9.80 7.66
CA LYS A 101 -6.95 -10.08 6.76
C LYS A 101 -7.34 -11.06 5.66
N ALA A 102 -8.04 -12.14 5.99
CA ALA A 102 -8.51 -13.13 5.03
C ALA A 102 -9.47 -12.51 4.00
N GLN A 103 -10.43 -11.70 4.44
CA GLN A 103 -11.35 -10.98 3.56
C GLN A 103 -10.62 -9.98 2.66
N ALA A 104 -9.69 -9.20 3.20
CA ALA A 104 -8.90 -8.24 2.44
C ALA A 104 -8.05 -8.95 1.37
N TYR A 105 -7.46 -10.10 1.71
CA TYR A 105 -6.72 -10.93 0.78
C TYR A 105 -7.61 -11.50 -0.33
N ALA A 106 -8.75 -12.10 0.03
CA ALA A 106 -9.70 -12.66 -0.93
C ALA A 106 -10.21 -11.59 -1.92
N TRP A 107 -10.59 -10.41 -1.40
CA TRP A 107 -10.98 -9.27 -2.22
C TRP A 107 -9.85 -8.83 -3.16
N SER A 108 -8.63 -8.71 -2.64
CA SER A 108 -7.47 -8.32 -3.44
C SER A 108 -7.15 -9.35 -4.54
N LYS A 109 -7.28 -10.65 -4.24
CA LYS A 109 -7.11 -11.75 -5.20
C LYS A 109 -8.17 -11.69 -6.30
N ALA A 110 -9.45 -11.54 -5.93
CA ALA A 110 -10.55 -11.42 -6.88
C ALA A 110 -10.40 -10.20 -7.79
N TRP A 111 -10.05 -9.05 -7.22
CA TRP A 111 -9.79 -7.83 -7.98
C TRP A 111 -8.67 -8.00 -9.00
N ARG A 112 -7.54 -8.62 -8.61
CA ARG A 112 -6.42 -8.90 -9.53
C ARG A 112 -6.84 -9.83 -10.67
N ALA A 113 -7.63 -10.87 -10.38
CA ALA A 113 -8.12 -11.79 -11.39
C ALA A 113 -9.05 -11.11 -12.40
N GLN A 114 -9.87 -10.16 -11.95
CA GLN A 114 -10.77 -9.38 -12.81
C GLN A 114 -10.11 -8.23 -13.56
N ASN A 115 -8.90 -7.80 -13.15
CA ASN A 115 -8.22 -6.62 -13.68
C ASN A 115 -6.78 -6.95 -14.11
N PRO A 116 -6.52 -7.96 -14.97
CA PRO A 116 -5.18 -8.41 -15.30
C PRO A 116 -4.32 -7.33 -15.96
N ASP A 117 -4.90 -6.50 -16.82
CA ASP A 117 -4.16 -5.43 -17.51
C ASP A 117 -3.74 -4.31 -16.56
N LYS A 118 -4.63 -3.90 -15.65
CA LYS A 118 -4.27 -2.94 -14.60
C LYS A 118 -3.19 -3.49 -13.68
N VAL A 119 -3.24 -4.78 -13.35
CA VAL A 119 -2.18 -5.41 -12.55
C VAL A 119 -0.83 -5.36 -13.28
N ARG A 120 -0.83 -5.62 -14.59
CA ARG A 120 0.36 -5.54 -15.43
C ARG A 120 0.92 -4.13 -15.51
N GLU A 121 0.06 -3.15 -15.74
CA GLU A 121 0.39 -1.73 -15.78
C GLU A 121 0.97 -1.25 -14.44
N MET A 122 0.28 -1.55 -13.33
CA MET A 122 0.77 -1.24 -11.98
C MET A 122 2.13 -1.89 -11.71
N GLY A 123 2.32 -3.14 -12.13
CA GLY A 123 3.61 -3.83 -12.01
C GLY A 123 4.70 -3.17 -12.85
N ALA A 124 4.40 -2.75 -14.07
CA ALA A 124 5.33 -2.03 -14.93
C ALA A 124 5.69 -0.65 -14.37
N ALA A 125 4.71 0.11 -13.89
CA ALA A 125 4.91 1.39 -13.22
C ALA A 125 5.75 1.24 -11.93
N TYR A 126 5.49 0.20 -11.13
CA TYR A 126 6.29 -0.09 -9.94
C TYR A 126 7.75 -0.34 -10.29
N ARG A 127 8.03 -1.17 -11.31
CA ARG A 127 9.41 -1.44 -11.76
C ARG A 127 10.10 -0.18 -12.24
N ARG A 128 9.42 0.62 -13.07
CA ARG A 128 9.94 1.89 -13.60
C ARG A 128 10.29 2.90 -12.50
N ASN A 129 9.45 2.98 -11.46
CA ASN A 129 9.62 3.95 -10.38
C ASN A 129 10.52 3.45 -9.23
N ASN A 130 10.98 2.20 -9.29
CA ASN A 130 11.84 1.61 -8.25
C ASN A 130 12.96 0.75 -8.87
N PRO A 131 13.75 1.29 -9.82
CA PRO A 131 14.77 0.53 -10.51
C PRO A 131 15.82 -0.05 -9.54
N GLU A 132 16.17 0.68 -8.48
CA GLU A 132 17.14 0.24 -7.47
C GLU A 132 16.64 -0.94 -6.65
N LYS A 133 15.33 -0.99 -6.36
CA LYS A 133 14.71 -2.15 -5.70
C LYS A 133 14.69 -3.37 -6.61
N MET A 134 14.44 -3.16 -7.90
CA MET A 134 14.48 -4.24 -8.86
C MET A 134 15.89 -4.78 -9.02
N ALA A 135 16.88 -3.89 -9.08
CA ALA A 135 18.26 -4.25 -9.30
C ALA A 135 18.82 -5.17 -8.20
N ILE A 136 18.75 -4.74 -6.94
CA ILE A 136 19.20 -5.56 -5.81
C ILE A 136 18.42 -6.88 -5.74
N ALA A 137 17.10 -6.85 -5.98
CA ALA A 137 16.28 -8.04 -5.89
C ALA A 137 16.57 -9.04 -7.02
N TYR A 138 16.96 -8.58 -8.22
CA TYR A 138 17.41 -9.46 -9.30
C TYR A 138 18.78 -10.07 -9.00
N ALA A 139 19.76 -9.25 -8.57
CA ALA A 139 21.11 -9.73 -8.23
C ALA A 139 21.06 -10.81 -7.14
N VAL A 140 20.25 -10.58 -6.11
CA VAL A 140 20.02 -11.50 -5.00
C VAL A 140 19.22 -12.73 -5.41
N ARG A 141 18.11 -12.59 -6.13
CA ARG A 141 17.30 -13.77 -6.52
C ARG A 141 18.05 -14.70 -7.45
N ALA A 142 18.80 -14.14 -8.40
CA ALA A 142 19.54 -14.92 -9.39
C ALA A 142 20.59 -15.82 -8.72
N SER A 143 21.32 -15.29 -7.75
CA SER A 143 22.30 -16.07 -6.96
C SER A 143 21.63 -17.02 -5.98
N VAL A 144 20.64 -16.57 -5.20
CA VAL A 144 19.93 -17.38 -4.19
C VAL A 144 19.28 -18.61 -4.86
N LYS A 145 18.72 -18.45 -6.07
CA LYS A 145 18.25 -19.56 -6.92
C LYS A 145 19.39 -20.53 -7.31
N ARG A 146 20.57 -20.01 -7.71
CA ARG A 146 21.76 -20.85 -8.04
C ARG A 146 22.29 -21.60 -6.82
N LEU A 147 22.08 -21.06 -5.62
CA LEU A 147 22.50 -21.66 -4.35
C LEU A 147 21.45 -22.61 -3.74
N GLY A 148 20.29 -22.80 -4.40
CA GLY A 148 19.24 -23.73 -3.95
C GLY A 148 18.50 -23.33 -2.66
N LYS A 149 18.79 -22.16 -2.09
CA LYS A 149 18.10 -21.62 -0.91
C LYS A 149 17.00 -20.69 -1.40
N ILE A 150 15.75 -20.77 -0.92
CA ILE A 150 14.68 -19.82 -1.31
C ILE A 150 14.23 -19.08 -0.06
N LYS A 151 14.42 -17.76 -0.03
CA LYS A 151 13.83 -16.84 0.97
C LYS A 151 13.31 -15.57 0.28
N SER A 152 12.41 -14.83 0.93
CA SER A 152 11.76 -13.63 0.38
C SER A 152 12.71 -12.43 0.29
N ASP A 153 12.53 -11.56 -0.72
CA ASP A 153 13.44 -10.43 -1.03
C ASP A 153 13.69 -9.48 0.15
N SER A 154 12.66 -9.20 0.97
CA SER A 154 12.78 -8.25 2.08
C SER A 154 13.73 -8.75 3.16
N TYR A 155 13.68 -10.06 3.43
CA TYR A 155 14.54 -10.73 4.38
C TYR A 155 15.99 -10.75 3.89
N VAL A 156 16.21 -10.82 2.56
CA VAL A 156 17.57 -10.90 2.05
C VAL A 156 18.32 -9.59 2.25
N ILE A 157 17.73 -8.42 1.96
CA ILE A 157 18.43 -7.14 2.16
C ILE A 157 18.84 -6.93 3.62
N GLU A 158 17.95 -7.22 4.57
CA GLU A 158 18.28 -7.17 6.00
C GLU A 158 19.37 -8.18 6.40
N ALA A 159 19.41 -9.34 5.72
CA ALA A 159 20.45 -10.33 5.96
C ALA A 159 21.82 -9.92 5.38
N LEU A 160 21.88 -9.13 4.31
CA LEU A 160 23.13 -8.78 3.60
C LEU A 160 24.05 -7.81 4.35
N GLY A 161 23.57 -7.18 5.43
CA GLY A 161 24.38 -6.30 6.28
C GLY A 161 24.55 -4.87 5.76
N TYR A 162 23.77 -4.45 4.76
CA TYR A 162 23.71 -3.06 4.29
C TYR A 162 22.28 -2.66 3.91
N SER A 163 22.00 -1.37 4.03
CA SER A 163 20.74 -0.75 3.65
C SER A 163 20.63 -0.56 2.13
N ARG A 164 19.41 -0.35 1.65
CA ARG A 164 19.16 0.04 0.26
C ARG A 164 19.83 1.35 -0.14
N ILE A 165 20.03 2.26 0.81
CA ILE A 165 20.66 3.55 0.55
C ILE A 165 22.15 3.35 0.31
N GLU A 166 22.82 2.58 1.18
CA GLU A 166 24.23 2.24 1.02
C GLU A 166 24.48 1.48 -0.29
N PHE A 167 23.62 0.51 -0.62
CA PHE A 167 23.70 -0.19 -1.90
C PHE A 167 23.60 0.77 -3.09
N LYS A 168 22.63 1.68 -3.06
CA LYS A 168 22.42 2.66 -4.13
C LYS A 168 23.65 3.57 -4.29
N GLN A 169 24.15 4.12 -3.19
CA GLN A 169 25.32 5.01 -3.18
C GLN A 169 26.58 4.30 -3.68
N HIS A 170 26.81 3.05 -3.25
CA HIS A 170 27.93 2.24 -3.70
C HIS A 170 27.87 2.00 -5.21
N MET A 171 26.71 1.59 -5.75
CA MET A 171 26.52 1.40 -7.19
C MET A 171 26.73 2.71 -7.97
N GLU A 172 26.15 3.82 -7.51
CA GLU A 172 26.32 5.14 -8.15
C GLU A 172 27.77 5.60 -8.17
N SER A 173 28.56 5.26 -7.14
CA SER A 173 30.00 5.59 -7.11
C SER A 173 30.84 4.81 -8.11
N LEU A 174 30.29 3.71 -8.66
CA LEU A 174 30.94 2.83 -9.64
C LEU A 174 30.39 3.01 -11.06
N PHE A 175 29.43 3.92 -11.28
CA PHE A 175 28.84 4.13 -12.61
C PHE A 175 29.87 4.67 -13.61
N GLU A 176 29.94 4.03 -14.78
CA GLU A 176 30.66 4.54 -15.93
C GLU A 176 29.84 5.60 -16.67
N GLU A 177 30.48 6.29 -17.64
CA GLU A 177 29.82 7.29 -18.46
C GLU A 177 28.55 6.73 -19.13
N GLY A 178 27.41 7.41 -18.93
CA GLY A 178 26.12 7.02 -19.48
C GLY A 178 25.31 6.02 -18.64
N MET A 179 25.85 5.47 -17.55
CA MET A 179 25.07 4.62 -16.63
C MET A 179 24.17 5.48 -15.72
N THR A 180 22.88 5.16 -15.70
CA THR A 180 21.93 5.77 -14.76
C THR A 180 20.92 4.73 -14.26
N TRP A 181 20.15 5.05 -13.22
CA TRP A 181 19.10 4.13 -12.77
C TRP A 181 17.95 4.01 -13.79
N GLU A 182 17.75 5.03 -14.62
CA GLU A 182 16.72 5.08 -15.65
C GLU A 182 16.98 4.08 -16.79
N ASN A 183 18.25 3.81 -17.12
CA ASN A 183 18.64 2.80 -18.10
C ASN A 183 19.09 1.46 -17.47
N TYR A 184 18.73 1.21 -16.20
CA TYR A 184 18.93 -0.10 -15.59
C TYR A 184 18.23 -1.21 -16.41
N GLY A 185 19.01 -2.20 -16.84
CA GLY A 185 18.63 -3.18 -17.86
C GLY A 185 19.56 -3.15 -19.07
N GLU A 186 20.05 -1.97 -19.45
CA GLU A 186 21.18 -1.81 -20.39
C GLU A 186 22.50 -2.15 -19.70
N TRP A 187 22.64 -1.76 -18.42
CA TRP A 187 23.63 -2.28 -17.50
C TRP A 187 22.99 -3.19 -16.45
N GLN A 188 23.80 -4.06 -15.87
CA GLN A 188 23.42 -5.09 -14.91
C GLN A 188 24.35 -5.07 -13.70
N ILE A 189 23.90 -5.63 -12.58
CA ILE A 189 24.78 -5.87 -11.43
C ILE A 189 25.53 -7.17 -11.71
N ASP A 190 26.84 -7.08 -11.69
CA ASP A 190 27.77 -8.19 -11.80
C ASP A 190 28.46 -8.47 -10.46
N HIS A 191 28.88 -9.72 -10.29
CA HIS A 191 29.71 -10.15 -9.18
C HIS A 191 31.18 -10.10 -9.61
N VAL A 192 31.98 -9.25 -8.96
CA VAL A 192 33.43 -9.15 -9.22
C VAL A 192 34.06 -10.55 -9.14
N ARG A 193 33.89 -11.23 -8.00
CA ARG A 193 34.13 -12.66 -7.82
C ARG A 193 32.87 -13.44 -8.21
N PRO A 194 32.87 -14.24 -9.27
CA PRO A 194 31.68 -14.93 -9.74
C PRO A 194 31.17 -15.96 -8.73
N VAL A 195 29.85 -16.11 -8.65
CA VAL A 195 29.16 -17.04 -7.73
C VAL A 195 29.71 -18.48 -7.79
N THR A 196 30.17 -18.92 -8.97
CA THR A 196 30.75 -20.25 -9.19
C THR A 196 32.02 -20.53 -8.38
N LEU A 197 32.77 -19.49 -7.97
CA LEU A 197 33.92 -19.67 -7.07
C LEU A 197 33.49 -20.08 -5.67
N PHE A 198 32.33 -19.60 -5.23
CA PHE A 198 31.83 -19.84 -3.88
C PHE A 198 31.10 -21.18 -3.78
N ILE A 199 30.48 -21.66 -4.86
CA ILE A 199 29.78 -22.96 -4.88
C ILE A 199 30.71 -24.15 -4.57
N LYS A 200 32.02 -24.01 -4.80
CA LYS A 200 33.01 -25.05 -4.50
C LYS A 200 33.45 -25.09 -3.03
N ASP A 201 33.02 -24.12 -2.22
CA ASP A 201 33.37 -24.01 -0.81
C ASP A 201 32.20 -24.53 0.04
N GLU A 202 32.45 -25.54 0.86
CA GLU A 202 31.46 -26.12 1.78
C GLU A 202 31.03 -25.13 2.88
N ASN A 203 31.81 -24.06 3.11
CA ASN A 203 31.53 -22.98 4.07
C ASN A 203 30.84 -21.76 3.45
N LEU A 204 30.21 -21.93 2.27
CA LEU A 204 29.53 -20.89 1.50
C LEU A 204 28.83 -19.80 2.34
N ASN A 205 29.48 -18.65 2.46
CA ASN A 205 28.89 -17.47 3.05
C ASN A 205 28.18 -16.63 1.98
N THR A 206 26.84 -16.70 1.95
CA THR A 206 26.04 -15.91 1.01
C THR A 206 26.21 -14.40 1.18
N LEU A 207 26.67 -13.95 2.34
CA LEU A 207 26.95 -12.54 2.61
C LEU A 207 28.16 -12.05 1.84
N GLU A 208 29.19 -12.87 1.68
CA GLU A 208 30.40 -12.50 0.92
C GLU A 208 30.12 -12.40 -0.58
N ILE A 209 29.28 -13.31 -1.10
CA ILE A 209 28.84 -13.26 -2.51
C ILE A 209 28.16 -11.92 -2.79
N HIS A 210 27.39 -11.42 -1.83
CA HIS A 210 26.57 -10.22 -1.98
C HIS A 210 27.11 -8.99 -1.28
N ALA A 211 28.34 -9.03 -0.78
CA ALA A 211 28.98 -7.88 -0.16
C ALA A 211 29.10 -6.76 -1.20
N LEU A 212 28.95 -5.50 -0.76
CA LEU A 212 29.07 -4.34 -1.66
C LEU A 212 30.39 -4.38 -2.44
N SER A 213 31.50 -4.71 -1.78
CA SER A 213 32.82 -4.86 -2.40
C SER A 213 32.89 -5.92 -3.51
N ASN A 214 31.95 -6.88 -3.54
CA ASN A 214 31.87 -7.91 -4.56
C ASN A 214 30.83 -7.61 -5.65
N LEU A 215 30.13 -6.48 -5.58
CA LEU A 215 29.13 -6.06 -6.56
C LEU A 215 29.64 -4.86 -7.35
N GLN A 216 29.43 -4.90 -8.67
CA GLN A 216 29.75 -3.80 -9.58
C GLN A 216 28.67 -3.62 -10.65
N PRO A 217 28.41 -2.38 -11.11
CA PRO A 217 27.65 -2.15 -12.33
C PRO A 217 28.51 -2.52 -13.54
N LEU A 218 27.90 -3.16 -14.55
CA LEU A 218 28.57 -3.52 -15.79
C LEU A 218 27.58 -3.48 -16.94
N TRP A 219 27.96 -2.97 -18.12
CA TRP A 219 27.07 -3.02 -19.28
C TRP A 219 26.71 -4.47 -19.61
N ALA A 220 25.47 -4.72 -20.04
CA ALA A 220 24.98 -6.09 -20.22
C ALA A 220 25.86 -6.89 -21.20
N GLU A 221 26.35 -6.25 -22.26
CA GLU A 221 27.26 -6.86 -23.24
C GLU A 221 28.61 -7.26 -22.62
N GLN A 222 29.19 -6.37 -21.80
CA GLN A 222 30.43 -6.64 -21.07
C GLN A 222 30.23 -7.77 -20.05
N ASN A 223 29.10 -7.78 -19.33
CA ASN A 223 28.77 -8.83 -18.37
C ASN A 223 28.63 -10.21 -19.04
N MET A 224 27.96 -10.25 -20.20
CA MET A 224 27.86 -11.48 -21.00
C MET A 224 29.23 -11.96 -21.50
N ALA A 225 30.11 -11.05 -21.92
CA ALA A 225 31.47 -11.38 -22.36
C ALA A 225 32.38 -11.85 -21.21
N LYS A 226 32.20 -11.28 -20.01
CA LYS A 226 32.92 -11.66 -18.78
C LYS A 226 32.57 -13.09 -18.35
N GLY A 227 31.28 -13.43 -18.30
CA GLY A 227 30.83 -14.74 -17.84
C GLY A 227 31.37 -15.07 -16.44
N ALA A 228 31.87 -16.30 -16.24
CA ALA A 228 32.46 -16.73 -14.97
C ALA A 228 33.99 -16.48 -14.88
N LYS A 229 34.55 -15.64 -15.77
CA LYS A 229 35.99 -15.34 -15.75
C LYS A 229 36.31 -14.44 -14.56
N TYR A 230 37.31 -14.84 -13.80
CA TYR A 230 37.89 -14.07 -12.71
C TYR A 230 39.39 -14.28 -12.72
N SER A 231 40.14 -13.23 -13.05
CA SER A 231 41.57 -13.18 -12.77
C SER A 231 41.73 -12.70 -11.34
N ARG A 232 42.26 -13.55 -10.45
CA ARG A 232 42.66 -13.11 -9.12
C ARG A 232 43.61 -11.92 -9.30
N PRO A 233 43.37 -10.76 -8.65
CA PRO A 233 44.37 -9.71 -8.61
C PRO A 233 45.68 -10.33 -8.10
N PRO A 234 46.86 -9.85 -8.56
CA PRO A 234 48.11 -10.20 -7.89
C PRO A 234 47.91 -9.98 -6.39
N LEU A 235 48.29 -10.95 -5.56
CA LEU A 235 48.23 -10.80 -4.11
C LEU A 235 48.99 -9.52 -3.77
N ASP A 236 48.30 -8.54 -3.21
CA ASP A 236 48.96 -7.46 -2.49
C ASP A 236 49.76 -8.12 -1.36
N GLU A 237 51.02 -7.72 -1.19
CA GLU A 237 51.97 -8.30 -0.22
C GLU A 237 51.48 -8.18 1.23
N THR A 238 50.38 -7.47 1.47
CA THR A 238 49.73 -7.29 2.77
C THR A 238 48.94 -8.52 3.27
N ASP A 239 48.71 -9.53 2.43
CA ASP A 239 47.97 -10.76 2.80
C ASP A 239 48.86 -11.92 3.29
N GLN A 240 50.12 -11.62 3.66
CA GLN A 240 50.94 -12.57 4.44
C GLN A 240 50.42 -12.61 5.88
N MET A 241 49.48 -13.54 6.13
CA MET A 241 49.20 -14.02 7.49
C MET A 241 50.52 -14.40 8.17
N PRO A 242 50.78 -13.96 9.42
CA PRO A 242 52.00 -14.31 10.12
C PRO A 242 52.08 -15.83 10.24
N SER A 243 53.15 -16.38 9.70
CA SER A 243 53.52 -17.78 9.87
C SER A 243 53.85 -18.02 11.35
N THR A 244 53.00 -18.85 11.97
CA THR A 244 53.13 -19.56 13.28
C THR A 244 53.37 -18.74 14.53
#